data_AF-A0A2V9W1Q7-F1
#
_entry.id   AF-A0A2V9W1Q7-F1
#
_cell.length_a   1.000
_cell.length_b   1.000
_cell.length_c   1.000
_cell.angle_alpha   90.00
_cell.angle_beta   90.00
_cell.angle_gamma   90.00
#
_symmetry.space_group_name_H-M   'P 1'
#
loop_
_entity.id
_entity.type
_entity.pdbx_description
1 polymer ?
#
loop_
_entity_poly.entity_id
_entity_poly.type
_entity_poly.pdbx_seq_one_letter_code
_entity_poly.pdbx_strand_id
1 'polypeptide(L)'
;MHTQQINHVSGKLLIVLSFIALLTVVTGYFQAPQPDEGAAAHVFQISVVALAPTILLFVATADWKKRARNARVLAFTGVTVSLAFGALHYLEHYFYVGHFR
;
A
#
# COMPACT_ATOMS: atom_id res chain seq x y z
N MET A 1 17.14 12.96 -19.14
CA MET A 1 15.73 12.67 -19.50
C MET A 1 15.21 11.38 -18.84
N HIS A 2 15.98 10.27 -18.83
CA HIS A 2 15.57 9.00 -18.21
C HIS A 2 15.20 9.07 -16.71
N THR A 3 15.99 9.75 -15.87
CA THR A 3 15.76 9.79 -14.41
C THR A 3 14.42 10.42 -14.03
N GLN A 4 13.98 11.43 -14.78
CA GLN A 4 12.71 12.11 -14.53
C GLN A 4 11.50 11.25 -14.96
N GLN A 5 11.64 10.44 -16.01
CA GLN A 5 10.63 9.46 -16.40
C GLN A 5 10.51 8.34 -15.35
N ILE A 6 11.65 7.81 -14.87
CA ILE A 6 11.68 6.78 -13.81
C ILE A 6 10.96 7.30 -12.57
N ASN A 7 11.30 8.50 -12.09
CA ASN A 7 10.63 9.10 -10.93
C ASN A 7 9.11 9.24 -11.12
N HIS A 8 8.67 9.64 -12.32
CA HIS A 8 7.24 9.82 -12.61
C HIS A 8 6.49 8.47 -12.63
N VAL A 9 7.12 7.44 -13.19
CA VAL A 9 6.58 6.07 -13.20
C VAL A 9 6.58 5.48 -11.79
N SER A 10 7.66 5.62 -11.04
CA SER A 10 7.74 5.18 -9.64
C SER A 10 6.67 5.85 -8.78
N GLY A 11 6.43 7.16 -8.94
CA GLY A 11 5.36 7.85 -8.22
C GLY A 11 3.97 7.31 -8.53
N LYS A 12 3.67 7.02 -9.80
CA LYS A 12 2.41 6.36 -10.19
C LYS A 12 2.31 4.96 -9.59
N LEU A 13 3.41 4.19 -9.63
CA LEU A 13 3.46 2.83 -9.11
C LEU A 13 3.23 2.79 -7.60
N LEU A 14 3.81 3.75 -6.85
CA LEU A 14 3.55 3.89 -5.41
C LEU A 14 2.06 4.07 -5.11
N ILE A 15 1.40 4.95 -5.86
CA ILE A 15 -0.04 5.21 -5.69
C ILE A 15 -0.83 3.94 -5.98
N VAL A 16 -0.56 3.28 -7.12
CA VAL A 16 -1.26 2.06 -7.54
C VAL A 16 -1.09 0.94 -6.51
N LEU A 17 0.14 0.65 -6.09
CA LEU A 17 0.42 -0.39 -5.09
C LEU A 17 -0.25 -0.10 -3.74
N SER A 18 -0.28 1.18 -3.32
CA SER A 18 -0.95 1.58 -2.08
C SER A 18 -2.47 1.35 -2.16
N PHE A 19 -3.07 1.65 -3.32
CA PHE A 19 -4.49 1.39 -3.55
C PHE A 19 -4.81 -0.10 -3.62
N ILE A 20 -3.97 -0.90 -4.29
CA ILE A 20 -4.15 -2.35 -4.33
C ILE A 20 -4.13 -2.90 -2.89
N ALA A 21 -3.10 -2.55 -2.10
CA ALA A 21 -3.01 -2.97 -0.70
C ALA A 21 -4.26 -2.60 0.11
N LEU A 22 -4.73 -1.35 0.01
CA LEU A 22 -5.92 -0.90 0.73
C LEU A 22 -7.20 -1.62 0.28
N LEU A 23 -7.43 -1.72 -1.03
CA LEU A 23 -8.62 -2.37 -1.58
C LEU A 23 -8.68 -3.84 -1.21
N THR A 24 -7.55 -4.54 -1.26
CA THR A 24 -7.46 -5.95 -0.85
C THR A 24 -7.88 -6.15 0.61
N VAL A 25 -7.46 -5.27 1.51
CA VAL A 25 -7.88 -5.34 2.92
C VAL A 25 -9.37 -5.01 3.07
N VAL A 26 -9.86 -3.97 2.38
CA VAL A 26 -11.29 -3.60 2.41
C VAL A 26 -12.17 -4.74 1.89
N THR A 27 -11.74 -5.46 0.85
CA THR A 27 -12.50 -6.62 0.36
C THR A 27 -12.59 -7.76 1.38
N GLY A 28 -11.62 -7.87 2.29
CA GLY A 28 -11.63 -8.86 3.37
C GLY A 28 -12.82 -8.73 4.33
N TYR A 29 -13.38 -7.51 4.47
CA TYR A 29 -14.59 -7.28 5.28
C TYR A 29 -15.86 -7.91 4.68
N PHE A 30 -15.86 -8.21 3.38
CA PHE A 30 -16.99 -8.80 2.67
C PHE A 30 -16.82 -10.30 2.41
N GLN A 31 -15.71 -10.89 2.84
CA GLN A 31 -15.40 -12.29 2.64
C GLN A 31 -15.52 -13.06 3.96
N ALA A 32 -16.04 -14.29 3.90
CA ALA A 32 -16.04 -15.17 5.05
C ALA A 32 -14.59 -15.52 5.45
N PRO A 33 -14.31 -15.73 6.76
CA PRO A 33 -13.00 -16.15 7.21
C PRO A 33 -12.57 -17.41 6.46
N GLN A 34 -11.43 -17.36 5.79
CA GLN A 34 -10.86 -18.55 5.17
C GLN A 34 -10.03 -19.33 6.19
N PRO A 35 -9.98 -20.67 6.10
CA PRO A 35 -9.15 -21.50 6.96
C PRO A 35 -7.64 -21.35 6.71
N ASP A 36 -7.26 -20.69 5.61
CA ASP A 36 -5.90 -20.31 5.23
C ASP A 36 -5.81 -18.76 5.14
N GLU A 37 -4.60 -18.19 5.11
CA GLU A 37 -4.36 -16.74 4.95
C GLU A 37 -5.07 -16.16 3.71
N GLY A 38 -5.31 -17.01 2.69
CA GLY A 38 -6.11 -16.67 1.54
C GLY A 38 -5.37 -15.84 0.49
N ALA A 39 -5.89 -15.82 -0.74
CA ALA A 39 -5.26 -15.12 -1.86
C ALA A 39 -5.14 -13.60 -1.63
N ALA A 40 -6.07 -13.00 -0.88
CA ALA A 40 -6.05 -11.58 -0.55
C ALA A 40 -4.83 -11.21 0.32
N ALA A 41 -4.49 -12.03 1.33
CA ALA A 41 -3.32 -11.77 2.17
C ALA A 41 -2.02 -11.76 1.34
N HIS A 42 -1.89 -12.69 0.40
CA HIS A 42 -0.73 -12.77 -0.49
C HIS A 42 -0.60 -11.55 -1.40
N VAL A 43 -1.72 -11.04 -1.96
CA VAL A 43 -1.73 -9.82 -2.77
C VAL A 43 -1.32 -8.60 -1.93
N PHE A 44 -1.78 -8.52 -0.68
CA PHE A 44 -1.37 -7.47 0.25
C PHE A 44 0.13 -7.53 0.53
N GLN A 45 0.66 -8.71 0.88
CA GLN A 45 2.08 -8.92 1.15
C GLN A 45 2.96 -8.55 -0.04
N ILE A 46 2.63 -9.03 -1.24
CA ILE A 46 3.38 -8.69 -2.48
C ILE A 46 3.35 -7.19 -2.73
N SER A 47 2.20 -6.54 -2.52
CA SER A 47 2.08 -5.09 -2.69
C SER A 47 2.98 -4.33 -1.72
N VAL A 48 3.03 -4.74 -0.44
CA VAL A 48 3.92 -4.16 0.58
C VAL A 48 5.39 -4.39 0.23
N VAL A 49 5.76 -5.61 -0.17
CA VAL A 49 7.14 -5.94 -0.57
C VAL A 49 7.56 -5.14 -1.80
N ALA A 50 6.66 -4.93 -2.77
CA ALA A 50 6.93 -4.12 -3.97
C ALA A 50 6.99 -2.60 -3.67
N LEU A 51 6.28 -2.12 -2.65
CA LEU A 51 6.34 -0.72 -2.23
C LEU A 51 7.75 -0.34 -1.76
N ALA A 52 8.43 -1.18 -0.98
CA ALA A 52 9.76 -0.87 -0.44
C ALA A 52 10.81 -0.49 -1.52
N PRO A 53 11.10 -1.31 -2.55
CA PRO A 53 12.04 -0.95 -3.61
C PRO A 53 11.51 0.21 -4.46
N THR A 54 10.19 0.35 -4.63
CA THR A 54 9.60 1.47 -5.38
C THR A 54 9.80 2.81 -4.66
N ILE A 55 9.67 2.84 -3.33
CA ILE A 55 9.95 4.02 -2.50
C ILE A 55 11.42 4.39 -2.63
N LEU A 56 12.33 3.41 -2.54
CA LEU A 56 13.76 3.64 -2.71
C LEU A 56 14.08 4.23 -4.08
N LEU A 57 13.54 3.65 -5.16
CA LEU A 57 13.72 4.17 -6.52
C LEU A 57 13.15 5.59 -6.66
N PHE A 58 11.97 5.87 -6.11
CA PHE A 58 11.36 7.20 -6.12
C PHE A 58 12.24 8.23 -5.38
N VAL A 59 12.70 7.91 -4.18
CA VAL A 59 13.56 8.77 -3.35
C VAL A 59 14.92 8.99 -4.02
N ALA A 60 15.53 7.95 -4.59
CA ALA A 60 16.82 8.04 -5.26
C ALA A 60 16.76 8.86 -6.56
N THR A 61 15.63 8.84 -7.27
CA THR A 61 15.44 9.55 -8.55
C THR A 61 14.67 10.88 -8.40
N ALA A 62 14.25 11.23 -7.19
CA ALA A 62 13.49 12.42 -6.90
C ALA A 62 14.29 13.69 -7.20
N ASP A 63 13.67 14.62 -7.94
CA ASP A 63 14.20 15.97 -8.07
C ASP A 63 13.89 16.75 -6.78
N TRP A 64 14.89 16.83 -5.90
CA TRP A 64 14.82 17.53 -4.61
C TRP A 64 14.76 19.06 -4.73
N LYS A 65 14.77 19.62 -5.94
CA LYS A 65 14.37 21.03 -6.15
C LYS A 65 12.86 21.21 -6.00
N LYS A 66 12.06 20.14 -6.14
CA LYS A 66 10.59 20.14 -6.00
C LYS A 66 10.13 19.40 -4.72
N ARG A 67 10.77 19.70 -3.58
CA ARG A 67 10.57 18.98 -2.30
C ARG A 67 9.11 18.84 -1.89
N ALA A 68 8.33 19.92 -1.98
CA ALA A 68 6.93 19.92 -1.57
C ALA A 68 6.08 18.89 -2.35
N ARG A 69 6.31 18.75 -3.65
CA ARG A 69 5.57 17.78 -4.48
C ARG A 69 5.93 16.35 -4.13
N ASN A 70 7.22 16.05 -3.99
CA ASN A 70 7.66 14.68 -3.70
C ASN A 70 7.28 14.28 -2.27
N ALA A 71 7.35 15.23 -1.31
CA ALA A 71 6.86 15.03 0.04
C ALA A 71 5.35 14.74 0.08
N ARG A 72 4.53 15.41 -0.74
CA ARG A 72 3.09 15.10 -0.85
C ARG A 72 2.84 13.68 -1.34
N VAL A 73 3.58 13.22 -2.36
CA VAL A 73 3.45 11.84 -2.86
C VAL A 73 3.83 10.83 -1.77
N LEU A 74 4.96 11.04 -1.10
CA LEU A 74 5.39 10.16 0.00
C LEU A 74 4.41 10.18 1.19
N ALA A 75 3.90 11.36 1.56
CA ALA A 75 2.92 11.50 2.63
C ALA A 75 1.61 10.80 2.26
N PHE A 76 1.12 10.98 1.04
CA PHE A 76 -0.08 10.30 0.55
C PHE A 76 0.09 8.78 0.56
N THR A 77 1.20 8.28 0.01
CA THR A 77 1.53 6.85 0.04
C THR A 77 1.63 6.33 1.48
N GLY A 78 2.32 7.05 2.36
CA GLY A 78 2.45 6.69 3.78
C GLY A 78 1.09 6.59 4.47
N VAL A 79 0.24 7.60 4.32
CA VAL A 79 -1.12 7.60 4.90
C VAL A 79 -1.95 6.43 4.38
N THR A 80 -1.94 6.18 3.07
CA THR A 80 -2.71 5.07 2.48
C THR A 80 -2.23 3.71 2.97
N VAL A 81 -0.91 3.52 3.09
CA VAL A 81 -0.34 2.27 3.62
C VAL A 81 -0.68 2.11 5.10
N SER A 82 -0.57 3.17 5.91
CA SER A 82 -0.98 3.14 7.32
C SER A 82 -2.46 2.81 7.48
N LEU A 83 -3.33 3.36 6.62
CA LEU A 83 -4.76 3.01 6.61
C LEU A 83 -4.97 1.53 6.26
N ALA A 84 -4.23 0.99 5.30
CA ALA A 84 -4.34 -0.42 4.94
C ALA A 84 -3.91 -1.34 6.11
N PHE A 85 -2.81 -1.04 6.79
CA PHE A 85 -2.39 -1.78 7.99
C PHE A 85 -3.39 -1.63 9.14
N GLY A 86 -3.89 -0.42 9.39
CA GLY A 86 -4.89 -0.17 10.43
C GLY A 86 -6.20 -0.92 10.17
N ALA A 87 -6.67 -0.92 8.92
CA ALA A 87 -7.85 -1.67 8.51
C ALA A 87 -7.64 -3.19 8.63
N LEU A 88 -6.44 -3.70 8.34
CA LEU A 88 -6.13 -5.12 8.50
C LEU A 88 -6.12 -5.52 9.98
N HIS A 89 -5.48 -4.70 10.82
CA HIS A 89 -5.46 -4.93 12.26
C HIS A 89 -6.88 -4.96 12.85
N TYR A 90 -7.73 -4.02 12.44
CA TYR A 90 -9.13 -4.00 12.88
C TYR A 90 -9.91 -5.23 12.40
N LEU A 91 -9.72 -5.63 11.14
CA LEU A 91 -10.36 -6.80 10.55
C LEU A 91 -10.03 -8.07 11.37
N GLU A 92 -8.74 -8.30 11.63
CA GLU A 92 -8.27 -9.49 12.34
C GLU A 92 -8.68 -9.52 13.81
N HIS A 93 -8.53 -8.40 14.53
CA HIS A 93 -8.65 -8.39 15.99
C HIS A 93 -10.06 -8.11 16.49
N TYR A 94 -10.86 -7.36 15.72
CA TYR A 94 -12.19 -6.92 16.16
C TYR A 94 -13.30 -7.48 15.28
N PHE A 95 -13.17 -7.40 13.96
CA PHE A 95 -14.23 -7.81 13.05
C PHE A 95 -14.44 -9.33 13.05
N TYR A 96 -13.39 -10.12 12.80
CA TYR A 96 -13.53 -11.57 12.79
C TYR A 96 -13.90 -12.14 14.16
N VAL A 97 -13.30 -11.60 15.22
CA VAL A 97 -13.61 -12.01 16.61
C VAL A 97 -15.06 -11.67 17.00
N GLY A 98 -15.58 -10.52 16.56
CA GLY A 98 -16.93 -10.07 16.92
C GLY A 98 -18.06 -10.67 16.09
N HIS A 99 -17.79 -11.08 14.85
CA HIS A 99 -18.83 -11.58 13.93
C HIS A 99 -18.83 -13.08 13.66
N PHE A 100 -17.70 -13.78 13.88
CA PHE A 100 -17.57 -15.19 13.51
C PHE A 100 -17.13 -16.09 14.68
N ARG A 101 -17.12 -15.57 15.91
CA ARG A 101 -16.82 -16.32 17.12
C ARG A 101 -18.07 -16.74 17.87
#